data_AF-A0A402BLF7-F1
#
_entry.id   AF-A0A402BLF7-F1
#
_cell.length_a   1.000
_cell.length_b   1.000
_cell.length_c   1.000
_cell.angle_alpha   90.00
_cell.angle_beta   90.00
_cell.angle_gamma   90.00
#
_symmetry.space_group_name_H-M   'P 1'
#
loop_
_entity.id
_entity.type
_entity.pdbx_description
1 polymer ?
#
loop_
_entity_poly.entity_id
_entity_poly.type
_entity_poly.pdbx_seq_one_letter_code
_entity_poly.pdbx_strand_id
1 'polypeptide(L)'
;MPQPQWRPISFLPSLAHHIDGMLKDDQDQYTNLLRAKNKPHVLDDFTVNEVIRVFSTAKADLPLFDEQLRRWGAEQKLTNTQRQEIIRLKAQMQKLHEVVEQILTLANELSKGTIQKVMAKSDEQLGLEALMRMLGGEQKS
;
A
#
# COMPACT_ATOMS: atom_id res chain seq x y z
N MET A 1 -16.30 3.11 20.10
CA MET A 1 -16.53 2.94 18.65
C MET A 1 -17.74 2.03 18.46
N PRO A 2 -18.61 2.25 17.45
CA PRO A 2 -19.69 1.32 17.16
C PRO A 2 -19.12 -0.05 16.79
N GLN A 3 -19.78 -1.14 17.21
CA GLN A 3 -19.37 -2.49 16.83
C GLN A 3 -19.68 -2.76 15.35
N PRO A 4 -18.80 -3.46 14.62
CA PRO A 4 -19.05 -3.81 13.23
C PRO A 4 -20.30 -4.70 13.11
N GLN A 5 -21.13 -4.40 12.12
CA GLN A 5 -22.30 -5.20 11.81
C GLN A 5 -21.89 -6.45 11.02
N TRP A 6 -21.87 -7.60 11.69
CA TRP A 6 -21.58 -8.89 11.06
C TRP A 6 -22.68 -9.30 10.06
N ARG A 7 -22.27 -9.90 8.94
CA ARG A 7 -23.15 -10.31 7.85
C ARG A 7 -23.52 -11.80 7.95
N PRO A 8 -24.72 -12.19 7.48
CA PRO A 8 -25.11 -13.60 7.36
C PRO A 8 -24.34 -14.31 6.23
N ILE A 9 -24.21 -15.64 6.31
CA ILE A 9 -23.50 -16.46 5.30
C ILE A 9 -24.06 -16.31 3.87
N SER A 10 -25.31 -15.88 3.72
CA SER A 10 -25.89 -15.57 2.40
C SER A 10 -25.16 -14.43 1.67
N PHE A 11 -24.38 -13.61 2.38
CA PHE A 11 -23.55 -12.56 1.80
C PHE A 11 -22.19 -13.06 1.27
N LEU A 12 -21.85 -14.34 1.48
CA LEU A 12 -20.58 -14.93 1.06
C LEU A 12 -20.22 -14.65 -0.41
N PRO A 13 -21.13 -14.76 -1.40
CA PRO A 13 -20.79 -14.47 -2.80
C PRO A 13 -20.39 -13.01 -3.05
N SER A 14 -21.06 -12.06 -2.37
CA SER A 14 -20.74 -10.64 -2.48
C SER A 14 -19.38 -10.32 -1.86
N LEU A 15 -19.09 -10.92 -0.69
CA LEU A 15 -17.79 -10.78 -0.06
C LEU A 15 -16.67 -11.40 -0.92
N ALA A 16 -16.95 -12.55 -1.55
CA ALA A 16 -16.00 -13.21 -2.43
C ALA A 16 -15.60 -12.33 -3.61
N HIS A 17 -16.60 -11.79 -4.34
CA HIS A 17 -16.35 -10.88 -5.46
C HIS A 17 -15.55 -9.65 -5.03
N HIS A 18 -15.84 -9.10 -3.86
CA HIS A 18 -15.12 -7.94 -3.34
C HIS A 18 -13.65 -8.26 -3.01
N ILE A 19 -13.39 -9.36 -2.29
CA ILE A 19 -12.02 -9.78 -1.95
C ILE A 19 -11.21 -10.11 -3.22
N ASP A 20 -11.82 -10.79 -4.19
CA ASP A 20 -11.20 -11.11 -5.48
C ASP A 20 -10.80 -9.81 -6.22
N GLY A 21 -11.70 -8.82 -6.23
CA GLY A 21 -11.46 -7.50 -6.83
C GLY A 21 -10.34 -6.73 -6.13
N MET A 22 -10.40 -6.63 -4.79
CA MET A 22 -9.36 -5.96 -3.99
C MET A 22 -7.98 -6.56 -4.24
N LEU A 23 -7.87 -7.90 -4.22
CA LEU A 23 -6.59 -8.57 -4.45
C LEU A 23 -6.03 -8.28 -5.84
N LYS A 24 -6.88 -8.28 -6.86
CA LYS A 24 -6.46 -7.95 -8.22
C LYS A 24 -5.99 -6.50 -8.32
N ASP A 25 -6.77 -5.56 -7.79
CA ASP A 25 -6.47 -4.13 -7.87
C ASP A 25 -5.19 -3.78 -7.11
N ASP A 26 -4.97 -4.40 -5.94
CA ASP A 26 -3.76 -4.20 -5.15
C ASP A 26 -2.53 -4.80 -5.87
N GLN A 27 -2.65 -5.95 -6.52
CA GLN A 27 -1.57 -6.52 -7.34
C GLN A 27 -1.20 -5.62 -8.53
N ASP A 28 -2.20 -5.02 -9.18
CA ASP A 28 -2.00 -4.06 -10.26
C ASP A 28 -1.30 -2.79 -9.72
N GLN A 29 -1.73 -2.28 -8.57
CA GLN A 29 -1.12 -1.12 -7.92
C GLN A 29 0.33 -1.39 -7.52
N TYR A 30 0.62 -2.55 -6.93
CA TYR A 30 1.98 -2.96 -6.61
C TYR A 30 2.87 -3.01 -7.87
N THR A 31 2.35 -3.58 -8.95
CA THR A 31 3.05 -3.63 -10.24
C THR A 31 3.34 -2.23 -10.79
N ASN A 32 2.41 -1.29 -10.66
CA ASN A 32 2.60 0.10 -11.08
C ASN A 32 3.70 0.81 -10.27
N LEU A 33 3.72 0.62 -8.94
CA LEU A 33 4.77 1.17 -8.09
C LEU A 33 6.14 0.57 -8.39
N LEU A 34 6.22 -0.72 -8.70
CA LEU A 34 7.48 -1.36 -9.11
C LEU A 34 8.03 -0.76 -10.39
N ARG A 35 7.16 -0.42 -11.36
CA ARG A 35 7.58 0.29 -12.58
C ARG A 35 8.10 1.69 -12.29
N ALA A 36 7.50 2.39 -11.31
CA ALA A 36 7.94 3.72 -10.89
C ALA A 36 9.31 3.68 -10.18
N LYS A 37 9.61 2.61 -9.43
CA LYS A 37 10.91 2.43 -8.74
C LYS A 37 12.13 2.57 -9.66
N ASN A 38 12.02 2.08 -10.88
CA ASN A 38 13.13 2.13 -11.85
C ASN A 38 13.20 3.45 -12.64
N LYS A 39 12.35 4.44 -12.31
CA LYS A 39 12.29 5.74 -12.98
C LYS A 39 12.37 6.86 -11.93
N PRO A 40 13.57 7.37 -11.64
CA PRO A 40 13.73 8.52 -10.76
C PRO A 40 12.83 9.68 -11.22
N HIS A 41 12.27 10.43 -10.27
CA HIS A 41 11.47 11.64 -10.54
C HIS A 41 10.09 11.43 -11.20
N VAL A 42 9.54 10.21 -11.18
CA VAL A 42 8.18 9.97 -11.71
C VAL A 42 7.08 10.27 -10.71
N LEU A 43 7.38 10.13 -9.40
CA LEU A 43 6.40 10.35 -8.34
C LEU A 43 6.75 11.59 -7.51
N ASP A 44 5.73 12.39 -7.26
CA ASP A 44 5.76 13.50 -6.31
C ASP A 44 5.39 13.03 -4.89
N ASP A 45 5.74 13.85 -3.90
CA ASP A 45 5.42 13.58 -2.48
C ASP A 45 3.94 13.36 -2.22
N PHE A 46 3.04 14.11 -2.89
CA PHE A 46 1.60 14.01 -2.64
C PHE A 46 1.09 12.63 -3.07
N THR A 47 1.45 12.19 -4.28
CA THR A 47 1.07 10.87 -4.80
C THR A 47 1.55 9.73 -3.90
N VAL A 48 2.82 9.76 -3.46
CA VAL A 48 3.36 8.68 -2.61
C VAL A 48 2.69 8.67 -1.23
N ASN A 49 2.49 9.84 -0.63
CA ASN A 49 1.84 9.94 0.68
C ASN A 49 0.38 9.47 0.62
N GLU A 50 -0.32 9.73 -0.47
CA GLU A 50 -1.69 9.28 -0.66
C GLU A 50 -1.78 7.75 -0.76
N VAL A 51 -0.85 7.12 -1.48
CA VAL A 51 -0.73 5.65 -1.50
C VAL A 51 -0.48 5.11 -0.09
N ILE A 52 0.47 5.69 0.66
CA ILE A 52 0.75 5.26 2.04
C ILE A 52 -0.51 5.38 2.91
N ARG A 53 -1.23 6.50 2.81
CA ARG A 53 -2.46 6.75 3.58
C ARG A 53 -3.54 5.73 3.27
N VAL A 54 -3.87 5.52 1.99
CA VAL A 54 -4.92 4.59 1.54
C VAL A 54 -4.60 3.17 1.97
N PHE A 55 -3.38 2.70 1.76
CA PHE A 55 -2.99 1.34 2.09
C PHE A 55 -2.79 1.10 3.59
N SER A 56 -2.47 2.14 4.37
CA SER A 56 -2.45 2.05 5.83
C SER A 56 -3.86 1.87 6.39
N THR A 57 -4.85 2.58 5.83
CA THR A 57 -6.27 2.37 6.17
C THR A 57 -6.72 0.98 5.75
N ALA A 58 -6.43 0.56 4.51
CA ALA A 58 -6.80 -0.78 4.04
C ALA A 58 -6.26 -1.88 4.97
N LYS A 59 -4.98 -1.80 5.34
CA LYS A 59 -4.34 -2.71 6.30
C LYS A 59 -5.05 -2.77 7.65
N ALA A 60 -5.53 -1.63 8.16
CA ALA A 60 -6.28 -1.56 9.41
C ALA A 60 -7.68 -2.20 9.30
N ASP A 61 -8.26 -2.22 8.10
CA ASP A 61 -9.60 -2.78 7.85
C ASP A 61 -9.58 -4.28 7.54
N LEU A 62 -8.50 -4.82 6.94
CA LEU A 62 -8.39 -6.25 6.58
C LEU A 62 -8.76 -7.23 7.71
N PRO A 63 -8.39 -7.01 8.99
CA PRO A 63 -8.78 -7.91 10.08
C PRO A 63 -10.29 -8.09 10.26
N LEU A 64 -11.12 -7.13 9.84
CA LEU A 64 -12.57 -7.26 9.89
C LEU A 64 -13.08 -8.35 8.93
N PHE A 65 -12.46 -8.45 7.75
CA PHE A 65 -12.77 -9.49 6.77
C PHE A 65 -12.33 -10.87 7.28
N ASP A 66 -11.14 -10.96 7.86
CA ASP A 66 -10.64 -12.19 8.46
C ASP A 66 -11.58 -12.70 9.57
N GLU A 67 -12.02 -11.79 10.43
CA GLU A 67 -12.94 -12.13 11.52
C GLU A 67 -14.32 -12.55 11.00
N GLN A 68 -14.85 -11.89 9.96
CA GLN A 68 -16.09 -12.31 9.31
C GLN A 68 -15.97 -13.73 8.72
N LEU A 69 -14.87 -14.05 8.02
CA LEU A 69 -14.60 -15.38 7.48
C LEU A 69 -14.38 -16.43 8.58
N ARG A 70 -13.74 -16.04 9.70
CA ARG A 70 -13.58 -16.91 10.88
C ARG A 70 -14.92 -17.25 11.50
N ARG A 71 -15.81 -16.26 11.68
CA ARG A 71 -17.17 -16.44 12.22
C ARG A 71 -18.00 -17.38 11.35
N TRP A 72 -18.04 -17.14 10.05
CA TRP A 72 -18.71 -18.03 9.11
C TRP A 72 -18.14 -19.43 9.16
N GLY A 73 -16.81 -19.59 9.18
CA GLY A 73 -16.17 -20.90 9.28
C GLY A 73 -16.49 -21.70 10.55
N ALA A 74 -16.99 -21.04 11.60
CA ALA A 74 -17.42 -21.69 12.85
C ALA A 74 -18.92 -22.05 12.87
N GLU A 75 -19.69 -21.69 11.83
CA GLU A 75 -21.11 -22.05 11.77
C GLU A 75 -21.31 -23.56 11.58
N GLN A 76 -22.28 -24.12 12.31
CA GLN A 76 -22.56 -25.56 12.28
C GLN A 76 -23.14 -26.03 10.94
N LYS A 77 -23.94 -25.17 10.27
CA LYS A 77 -24.76 -25.53 9.11
C LYS A 77 -24.23 -24.95 7.79
N LEU A 78 -22.95 -25.17 7.49
CA LEU A 78 -22.37 -24.82 6.19
C LEU A 78 -22.50 -25.96 5.20
N THR A 79 -22.88 -25.63 3.96
CA THR A 79 -22.75 -26.55 2.81
C THR A 79 -21.27 -26.77 2.47
N ASN A 80 -20.97 -27.86 1.75
CA ASN A 80 -19.61 -28.13 1.30
C ASN A 80 -19.06 -26.98 0.42
N THR A 81 -19.90 -26.41 -0.45
CA THR A 81 -19.52 -25.26 -1.29
C THR A 81 -19.16 -24.04 -0.45
N GLN A 82 -19.97 -23.70 0.57
CA GLN A 82 -19.66 -22.59 1.46
C GLN A 82 -18.36 -22.80 2.23
N ARG A 83 -18.09 -24.02 2.72
CA ARG A 83 -16.83 -24.35 3.42
C ARG A 83 -15.62 -24.16 2.51
N GLN A 84 -15.68 -24.70 1.29
CA GLN A 84 -14.59 -24.57 0.32
C GLN A 84 -14.34 -23.12 -0.05
N GLU A 85 -15.41 -22.35 -0.25
CA GLU A 85 -15.29 -20.93 -0.59
C GLU A 85 -14.69 -20.12 0.57
N ILE A 86 -15.07 -20.38 1.82
CA ILE A 86 -14.42 -19.74 2.98
C ILE A 86 -12.92 -20.07 3.05
N ILE A 87 -12.52 -21.32 2.76
CA ILE A 87 -11.10 -21.72 2.72
C ILE A 87 -10.35 -20.95 1.64
N ARG A 88 -10.93 -20.87 0.42
CA ARG A 88 -10.37 -20.09 -0.69
C ARG A 88 -10.21 -18.61 -0.32
N LEU A 89 -11.23 -18.01 0.26
CA LEU A 89 -11.21 -16.59 0.66
C LEU A 89 -10.17 -16.32 1.75
N LYS A 90 -10.00 -17.22 2.73
CA LYS A 90 -8.93 -17.08 3.73
C LYS A 90 -7.54 -17.09 3.09
N ALA A 91 -7.30 -17.95 2.10
CA ALA A 91 -6.05 -17.95 1.35
C ALA A 91 -5.84 -16.67 0.54
N GLN A 92 -6.91 -16.05 0.04
CA GLN A 92 -6.80 -14.75 -0.63
C GLN A 92 -6.57 -13.60 0.32
N MET A 93 -7.19 -13.61 1.50
CA MET A 93 -6.91 -12.63 2.53
C MET A 93 -5.43 -12.65 2.92
N GLN A 94 -4.82 -13.83 3.04
CA GLN A 94 -3.36 -13.94 3.28
C GLN A 94 -2.55 -13.22 2.19
N LYS A 95 -2.88 -13.46 0.90
CA LYS A 95 -2.23 -12.75 -0.22
C LYS A 95 -2.50 -11.25 -0.19
N LEU A 96 -3.69 -10.83 0.24
CA LEU A 96 -4.09 -9.44 0.33
C LEU A 96 -3.27 -8.70 1.41
N HIS A 97 -3.10 -9.31 2.59
CA HIS A 97 -2.20 -8.80 3.63
C HIS A 97 -0.76 -8.66 3.10
N GLU A 98 -0.26 -9.68 2.40
CA GLU A 98 1.10 -9.66 1.84
C GLU A 98 1.29 -8.52 0.82
N VAL A 99 0.38 -8.37 -0.15
CA VAL A 99 0.51 -7.34 -1.19
C VAL A 99 0.36 -5.93 -0.61
N VAL A 100 -0.53 -5.72 0.36
CA VAL A 100 -0.68 -4.44 1.05
C VAL A 100 0.61 -4.05 1.78
N GLU A 101 1.26 -4.99 2.47
CA GLU A 101 2.56 -4.75 3.13
C GLU A 101 3.67 -4.44 2.12
N GLN A 102 3.68 -5.14 0.98
CA GLN A 102 4.63 -4.89 -0.10
C GLN A 102 4.44 -3.49 -0.69
N ILE A 103 3.19 -3.06 -0.92
CA ILE A 103 2.86 -1.71 -1.38
C ILE A 103 3.32 -0.66 -0.38
N LEU A 104 3.01 -0.83 0.91
CA LEU A 104 3.43 0.12 1.94
C LEU A 104 4.96 0.21 2.04
N THR A 105 5.65 -0.93 2.01
CA THR A 105 7.12 -0.98 2.04
C THR A 105 7.70 -0.24 0.84
N LEU A 106 7.19 -0.52 -0.35
CA LEU A 106 7.66 0.09 -1.59
C LEU A 106 7.34 1.59 -1.65
N ALA A 107 6.14 2.00 -1.25
CA ALA A 107 5.77 3.41 -1.19
C ALA A 107 6.66 4.19 -0.20
N ASN A 108 6.98 3.60 0.95
CA ASN A 108 7.94 4.19 1.90
C ASN A 108 9.35 4.30 1.30
N GLU A 109 9.79 3.33 0.50
CA GLU A 109 11.07 3.42 -0.22
C GLU A 109 11.03 4.56 -1.26
N LEU A 110 9.99 4.61 -2.09
CA LEU A 110 9.80 5.63 -3.13
C LEU A 110 9.70 7.03 -2.55
N SER A 111 9.13 7.18 -1.34
CA SER A 111 9.02 8.46 -0.64
C SER A 111 10.37 9.13 -0.40
N LYS A 112 11.48 8.39 -0.43
CA LYS A 112 12.84 8.93 -0.23
C LYS A 112 13.42 9.57 -1.49
N GLY A 113 12.88 9.25 -2.67
CA GLY A 113 13.41 9.65 -3.98
C GLY A 113 12.42 10.44 -4.83
N THR A 114 11.42 11.08 -4.20
CA THR A 114 10.45 11.94 -4.87
C THR A 114 11.09 13.15 -5.53
N ILE A 115 10.40 13.75 -6.50
CA ILE A 115 10.88 14.92 -7.25
C ILE A 115 11.36 16.02 -6.30
N GLN A 116 10.57 16.34 -5.28
CA GLN A 116 10.84 17.38 -4.30
C GLN A 116 12.14 17.12 -3.53
N LYS A 117 12.37 15.89 -3.06
CA LYS A 117 13.57 15.54 -2.30
C LYS A 117 14.83 15.57 -3.15
N VAL A 118 14.73 15.17 -4.41
CA VAL A 118 15.86 15.27 -5.34
C VAL A 118 16.14 16.73 -5.67
N MET A 119 15.12 17.53 -6.00
CA MET A 119 15.30 18.97 -6.29
C MET A 119 15.93 19.71 -5.12
N ALA A 120 15.44 19.50 -3.89
CA ALA A 120 16.01 20.09 -2.69
C ALA A 120 17.50 19.74 -2.51
N LYS A 121 17.87 18.47 -2.74
CA LYS A 121 19.27 18.04 -2.67
C LYS A 121 20.15 18.70 -3.74
N SER A 122 19.62 18.86 -4.97
CA SER A 122 20.32 19.56 -6.05
C SER A 122 20.52 21.04 -5.72
N ASP A 123 19.50 21.71 -5.18
CA ASP A 123 19.58 23.12 -4.78
C ASP A 123 20.60 23.35 -3.66
N GLU A 124 20.65 22.45 -2.67
CA GLU A 124 21.67 22.46 -1.60
C GLU A 124 23.09 22.32 -2.16
N GLN A 125 23.30 21.42 -3.12
CA GLN A 125 24.60 21.22 -3.78
C GLN A 125 25.04 22.48 -4.53
N LEU A 126 24.13 23.09 -5.28
CA LEU A 126 24.39 24.37 -5.98
C LEU A 126 24.71 25.50 -4.99
N GLY A 127 24.01 25.55 -3.85
CA GLY A 127 24.30 26.50 -2.77
C GLY A 127 25.70 26.32 -2.16
N LEU A 128 26.11 25.07 -1.93
CA LEU A 128 27.43 24.75 -1.41
C LEU A 128 28.54 25.12 -2.41
N GLU A 129 28.36 24.82 -3.70
CA GLU A 129 29.30 25.22 -4.75
C GLU A 129 29.46 26.75 -4.83
N ALA A 130 28.34 27.49 -4.74
CA ALA A 130 28.36 28.95 -4.73
C ALA A 130 29.15 29.50 -3.52
N LEU A 131 28.94 28.93 -2.32
CA LEU A 131 29.68 29.30 -1.11
C LEU A 131 31.18 29.01 -1.24
N MET A 132 31.56 27.82 -1.75
CA MET A 132 32.98 27.48 -1.96
C MET A 132 33.65 28.44 -2.95
N ARG A 133 32.95 28.88 -4.00
CA ARG A 133 33.46 29.86 -4.96
C ARG A 133 33.67 31.23 -4.33
N MET A 134 32.76 31.67 -3.45
CA MET A 134 32.91 32.93 -2.71
C MET A 134 34.10 32.88 -1.75
N LEU A 135 34.22 31.81 -0.97
CA LEU A 135 35.32 31.63 0.01
C LEU A 135 36.69 31.41 -0.66
N GLY A 136 36.73 30.77 -1.83
CA GLY A 136 37.96 30.59 -2.62
C GLY A 136 38.34 31.81 -3.48
N GLY A 137 37.44 32.80 -3.60
CA GLY A 137 37.65 34.02 -4.38
C GLY A 137 38.44 35.12 -3.68
N GLU A 138 38.69 35.00 -2.37
CA GLU A 138 39.40 36.01 -1.56
C GLU A 138 40.94 35.89 -1.58
N GLN A 139 41.52 34.98 -2.37
CA GLN A 139 42.98 34.85 -2.53
C GLN A 139 43.47 35.31 -3.90
N LYS A 140 43.18 36.54 -4.32
CA LYS A 140 44.03 37.28 -5.28
C LYS A 140 43.98 38.76 -4.94
N SER A 141 44.87 39.17 -4.03
CA SER A 141 45.32 40.56 -3.91
C SER A 141 46.46 40.84 -4.87
#